data_AF-D4JY26-F1
#
_entry.id   AF-D4JY26-F1
#
_cell.length_a   1.000
_cell.length_b   1.000
_cell.length_c   1.000
_cell.angle_alpha   90.00
_cell.angle_beta   90.00
_cell.angle_gamma   90.00
#
_symmetry.space_group_name_H-M   'P 1'
#
loop_
_entity.id
_entity.type
_entity.pdbx_description
1 polymer ?
#
loop_
_entity_poly.entity_id
_entity_poly.type
_entity_poly.pdbx_seq_one_letter_code
_entity_poly.pdbx_strand_id
1 'polypeptide(L)' 'MDEDGFLHLTDIGQEVAKKIYERHQFFTEQLIAAGVDRETAEQDACRMEHVISQESFEHPKNAYKTKE' A
#
# COMPACT_ATOMS: atom_id res chain seq x y z
N MET A 1 12.33 17.80 -12.02
CA MET A 1 13.29 16.92 -12.69
C MET A 1 14.63 17.62 -12.64
N ASP A 2 15.66 16.95 -12.18
CA ASP A 2 17.03 17.47 -12.22
C ASP A 2 17.66 17.28 -13.61
N GLU A 3 18.90 17.73 -13.75
CA GLU A 3 19.66 17.65 -15.02
C GLU A 3 19.93 16.19 -15.45
N ASP A 4 19.79 15.23 -14.54
CA ASP A 4 19.92 13.78 -14.77
C ASP A 4 18.56 13.10 -15.04
N GLY A 5 17.45 13.83 -15.01
CA GLY A 5 16.10 13.33 -15.28
C GLY A 5 15.39 12.68 -14.10
N PHE A 6 15.92 12.76 -12.88
CA PHE A 6 15.28 12.23 -11.69
C PHE A 6 14.15 13.14 -11.20
N LEU A 7 13.03 12.51 -10.86
CA LEU A 7 11.91 13.16 -10.19
C LEU A 7 12.11 13.04 -8.68
N HIS A 8 12.48 14.15 -8.04
CA HIS A 8 12.53 14.24 -6.59
C HIS A 8 11.15 14.64 -6.07
N LEU A 9 10.59 13.78 -5.20
CA LEU A 9 9.39 14.14 -4.45
C LEU A 9 9.78 15.16 -3.38
N THR A 10 8.90 16.12 -3.14
CA THR A 10 8.99 16.96 -1.94
C THR A 10 8.77 16.09 -0.70
N ASP A 11 9.15 16.55 0.49
CA ASP A 11 8.93 15.82 1.73
C ASP A 11 7.46 15.37 1.89
N ILE A 12 6.53 16.27 1.54
CA ILE A 12 5.08 15.97 1.52
C ILE A 12 4.76 14.87 0.50
N GLY A 13 5.31 14.98 -0.71
CA GLY A 13 5.12 13.96 -1.76
C GLY A 13 5.67 12.60 -1.35
N GLN A 14 6.81 12.56 -0.67
CA GLN A 14 7.43 11.34 -0.18
C GLN A 14 6.58 10.67 0.91
N GLU A 15 6.02 11.44 1.85
CA GLU A 15 5.14 10.90 2.88
C GLU A 15 3.85 10.33 2.30
N VAL A 16 3.27 10.97 1.28
CA VAL A 16 2.12 10.43 0.56
C VAL A 16 2.47 9.14 -0.17
N ALA A 17 3.60 9.11 -0.88
CA ALA A 17 4.06 7.92 -1.61
C ALA A 17 4.30 6.73 -0.66
N LYS A 18 4.93 6.95 0.50
CA LYS A 18 5.13 5.90 1.51
C LYS A 18 3.81 5.32 2.01
N LYS A 19 2.79 6.15 2.25
CA LYS A 19 1.47 5.68 2.71
C LYS A 19 0.77 4.83 1.66
N ILE A 20 0.85 5.22 0.40
CA ILE A 20 0.28 4.45 -0.72
C ILE A 20 0.99 3.10 -0.83
N TYR A 21 2.33 3.12 -0.80
CA TYR A 21 3.14 1.91 -0.87
C TYR A 21 2.90 0.95 0.31
N GLU A 22 2.77 1.48 1.53
CA GLU A 22 2.43 0.67 2.70
C GLU A 22 1.09 -0.05 2.54
N ARG A 23 0.07 0.65 2.01
CA ARG A 23 -1.24 0.06 1.72
C ARG A 23 -1.14 -1.04 0.66
N HIS A 24 -0.37 -0.80 -0.41
CA HIS A 24 -0.12 -1.78 -1.46
C HIS A 24 0.40 -3.09 -0.86
N GLN A 25 1.50 -3.00 -0.11
CA GLN A 25 2.17 -4.16 0.46
C GLN A 25 1.25 -4.92 1.41
N PHE A 26 0.54 -4.19 2.28
CA PHE A 26 -0.40 -4.80 3.19
C PHE A 26 -1.48 -5.58 2.44
N PHE A 27 -2.18 -5.00 1.47
CA PHE A 27 -3.23 -5.74 0.78
C PHE A 27 -2.69 -6.93 -0.02
N THR A 28 -1.54 -6.76 -0.69
CA THR A 28 -0.89 -7.85 -1.43
C THR A 28 -0.59 -9.03 -0.50
N GLU A 29 0.07 -8.80 0.64
CA GLU A 29 0.42 -9.86 1.59
C GLU A 29 -0.82 -10.55 2.16
N GLN A 30 -1.86 -9.79 2.44
CA GLN A 30 -3.09 -10.29 3.06
C GLN A 30 -3.94 -11.10 2.08
N LEU A 31 -3.99 -10.69 0.81
CA LEU A 31 -4.66 -11.45 -0.25
C LEU A 31 -3.90 -12.74 -0.55
N ILE A 32 -2.56 -12.70 -0.59
CA ILE A 32 -1.73 -13.90 -0.73
C ILE A 32 -1.95 -14.85 0.44
N ALA A 33 -1.98 -14.34 1.68
CA ALA A 33 -2.25 -15.14 2.87
C ALA A 33 -3.67 -15.74 2.87
N ALA A 34 -4.63 -15.08 2.21
CA ALA A 34 -5.98 -15.60 1.98
C ALA A 34 -6.05 -16.65 0.84
N GLY A 35 -4.95 -16.90 0.13
CA GLY A 35 -4.85 -17.91 -0.93
C GLY A 35 -5.04 -17.37 -2.35
N VAL A 36 -5.07 -16.05 -2.54
CA VAL A 36 -5.08 -15.43 -3.87
C VAL A 36 -3.68 -15.56 -4.49
N ASP A 37 -3.61 -15.80 -5.80
CA ASP A 37 -2.32 -15.81 -6.48
C ASP A 37 -1.66 -14.41 -6.45
N ARG A 38 -0.34 -14.37 -6.56
CA ARG A 38 0.43 -13.14 -6.42
C ARG A 38 0.04 -12.06 -7.44
N GLU A 39 -0.19 -12.43 -8.69
CA GLU A 39 -0.47 -11.46 -9.75
C GLU A 39 -1.84 -10.80 -9.51
N THR A 40 -2.85 -11.60 -9.18
CA THR A 40 -4.18 -11.09 -8.82
C THR A 40 -4.11 -10.24 -7.54
N ALA A 41 -3.36 -10.69 -6.52
CA ALA A 41 -3.20 -9.95 -5.27
C ALA A 41 -2.56 -8.57 -5.49
N GLU A 42 -1.50 -8.47 -6.31
CA GLU A 42 -0.84 -7.21 -6.63
C GLU A 42 -1.77 -6.27 -7.43
N GLN A 43 -2.53 -6.80 -8.39
CA GLN A 43 -3.50 -6.01 -9.17
C GLN A 43 -4.64 -5.47 -8.31
N ASP A 44 -5.18 -6.30 -7.42
CA ASP A 44 -6.28 -5.90 -6.55
C ASP A 44 -5.80 -4.92 -5.47
N ALA A 45 -4.62 -5.16 -4.87
CA ALA A 45 -3.99 -4.23 -3.93
C ALA A 45 -3.78 -2.84 -4.55
N CYS A 46 -3.28 -2.79 -5.80
CA CYS A 46 -3.09 -1.55 -6.56
C CYS A 46 -4.40 -0.74 -6.70
N ARG A 47 -5.53 -1.40 -6.90
CA ARG A 47 -6.84 -0.73 -6.94
C ARG A 47 -7.29 -0.31 -5.54
N MET A 48 -7.15 -1.21 -4.56
CA MET A 48 -7.61 -1.00 -3.19
C MET A 48 -6.90 0.17 -2.51
N GLU A 49 -5.58 0.31 -2.69
CA GLU A 49 -4.79 1.33 -2.01
C GLU A 49 -5.21 2.78 -2.37
N HIS A 50 -5.76 2.97 -3.57
CA HIS A 50 -6.21 4.27 -4.10
C HIS A 50 -7.65 4.62 -3.67
N VAL A 51 -8.49 3.62 -3.39
CA VAL A 51 -9.92 3.82 -3.07
C VAL A 51 -10.24 3.70 -1.59
N ILE A 52 -9.40 2.98 -0.83
CA ILE A 52 -9.67 2.73 0.57
C ILE A 52 -9.45 3.99 1.43
N SER A 53 -10.40 4.26 2.32
CA SER A 53 -10.27 5.31 3.32
C SER A 53 -9.18 4.96 4.33
N GLN A 54 -8.61 5.97 4.97
CA GLN A 54 -7.60 5.75 6.00
C GLN A 54 -8.14 4.93 7.19
N GLU A 55 -9.36 5.23 7.63
CA GLU A 55 -10.04 4.49 8.70
C GLU A 55 -10.17 3.00 8.32
N SER A 56 -10.67 2.69 7.12
CA SER A 56 -10.84 1.31 6.67
C SER A 56 -9.52 0.56 6.45
N PHE A 57 -8.39 1.25 6.32
CA PHE A 57 -7.07 0.64 6.29
C PHE A 57 -6.51 0.37 7.70
N GLU A 58 -6.67 1.33 8.62
CA GLU A 58 -6.11 1.24 9.97
C GLU A 58 -6.76 0.12 10.80
N HIS A 59 -8.07 -0.08 10.67
CA HIS A 59 -8.78 -1.13 11.42
C HIS A 59 -8.28 -2.55 11.11
N PRO A 60 -8.24 -3.03 9.85
CA PRO A 60 -7.65 -4.32 9.51
C PRO A 60 -6.17 -4.39 9.91
N LYS A 61 -5.38 -3.36 9.60
CA LYS A 61 -3.95 -3.36 9.93
C LYS A 61 -3.71 -3.56 11.43
N ASN A 62 -4.45 -2.87 12.29
CA ASN A 62 -4.36 -3.03 13.73
C ASN A 62 -4.83 -4.41 14.17
N ALA A 63 -5.94 -4.91 13.63
CA ALA A 63 -6.46 -6.25 13.96
C ALA A 63 -5.47 -7.38 13.62
N TYR A 64 -4.64 -7.21 12.58
CA TYR A 64 -3.58 -8.16 12.24
C TYR A 64 -2.33 -8.01 13.11
N LYS A 65 -1.97 -6.78 13.53
CA LYS A 65 -0.85 -6.55 14.47
C LYS A 65 -1.09 -7.11 15.87
N THR A 66 -2.34 -7.26 16.31
CA THR A 66 -2.67 -7.81 17.63
C THR A 66 -2.66 -9.34 17.68
N LYS A 67 -2.35 -10.03 16.57
CA LYS A 67 -2.29 -11.50 16.50
C LYS A 67 -0.88 -12.09 16.69
N GLU A 68 0.12 -11.27 16.97
CA GLU A 68 1.48 -11.70 17.36
C GLU A 68 1.66 -11.77 18.89
#